data_AF-A0A4R6FBA5-F1
#
_entry.id   AF-A0A4R6FBA5-F1
#
_cell.length_a   1.000
_cell.length_b   1.000
_cell.length_c   1.000
_cell.angle_alpha   90.00
_cell.angle_beta   90.00
_cell.angle_gamma   90.00
#
_symmetry.space_group_name_H-M   'P 1'
#
loop_
_entity.id
_entity.type
_entity.pdbx_description
1 polymer ?
#
loop_
_entity_poly.entity_id
_entity_poly.type
_entity_poly.pdbx_seq_one_letter_code
_entity_poly.pdbx_strand_id
1 'polypeptide(L)'
;MSRRKGERPVALELDRYGEDHPVAQMIADGDNWFQAWTAQTATPLTTLAKRTGIPRKRLLTIERGDRISQAELDALARAWCVSSGDLERSIGEQVQIIP
;
A
#
# COMPACT_ATOMS: atom_id res chain seq x y z
N MET A 1 28.70 0.08 -28.48
CA MET A 1 28.13 0.34 -27.14
C MET A 1 26.71 0.88 -27.31
N SER A 2 25.69 0.05 -27.11
CA SER A 2 24.29 0.45 -27.32
C SER A 2 23.70 0.92 -25.99
N ARG A 3 23.49 2.23 -25.85
CA ARG A 3 22.67 2.81 -24.78
C ARG A 3 21.22 2.49 -25.12
N ARG A 4 20.56 1.61 -24.35
CA ARG A 4 19.10 1.44 -24.47
C ARG A 4 18.42 2.70 -23.95
N LYS A 5 18.14 3.57 -24.93
CA LYS A 5 17.19 4.67 -25.00
C LYS A 5 16.02 4.57 -24.01
N GLY A 6 15.98 5.52 -23.07
CA GLY A 6 14.79 6.18 -22.54
C GLY A 6 13.50 5.38 -22.46
N GLU A 7 13.41 4.45 -21.50
CA GLU A 7 12.12 4.13 -20.91
C GLU A 7 11.63 5.40 -20.21
N ARG A 8 10.75 6.17 -20.88
CA ARG A 8 9.92 7.14 -20.17
C ARG A 8 9.19 6.32 -19.11
N PRO A 9 9.25 6.68 -17.82
CA PRO A 9 8.41 6.03 -16.82
C PRO A 9 6.99 6.13 -17.37
N VAL A 10 6.36 4.98 -17.65
CA VAL A 10 4.92 4.96 -17.87
C VAL A 10 4.36 5.61 -16.62
N ALA A 11 3.70 6.76 -16.77
CA ALA A 11 3.01 7.38 -15.65
C ALA A 11 2.03 6.33 -15.15
N LEU A 12 2.38 5.66 -14.05
CA LEU A 12 1.47 4.77 -13.37
C LEU A 12 0.34 5.68 -12.90
N GLU A 13 -0.82 5.53 -13.52
CA GLU A 13 -2.02 6.18 -13.03
C GLU A 13 -2.23 5.69 -11.61
N LEU A 14 -2.26 6.64 -10.67
CA LEU A 14 -2.47 6.30 -9.28
C LEU A 14 -3.91 5.88 -9.10
N ASP A 15 -4.09 4.74 -8.43
CA ASP A 15 -5.39 4.35 -7.91
C ASP A 15 -5.81 5.38 -6.86
N ARG A 16 -7.04 5.88 -6.98
CA ARG A 16 -7.56 6.96 -6.13
C ARG A 16 -8.49 6.37 -5.10
N TYR A 17 -8.09 6.46 -3.84
CA TYR A 17 -8.95 6.10 -2.73
C TYR A 17 -10.08 7.12 -2.55
N GLY A 18 -11.30 6.65 -2.32
CA GLY A 18 -12.50 7.44 -2.07
C GLY A 18 -13.64 6.55 -1.56
N GLU A 19 -14.79 7.15 -1.24
CA GLU A 19 -15.93 6.43 -0.63
C GLU A 19 -16.46 5.29 -1.52
N ASP A 20 -16.46 5.48 -2.85
CA ASP A 20 -16.89 4.46 -3.83
C ASP A 20 -15.81 3.41 -4.15
N HIS A 21 -14.62 3.51 -3.54
CA HIS A 21 -13.51 2.61 -3.84
C HIS A 21 -13.75 1.23 -3.22
N PRO A 22 -13.46 0.11 -3.91
CA PRO A 22 -13.67 -1.24 -3.37
C PRO A 22 -13.02 -1.47 -1.99
N VAL A 23 -11.82 -0.92 -1.78
CA VAL A 23 -11.15 -0.96 -0.46
C VAL A 23 -11.94 -0.23 0.62
N ALA A 24 -12.57 0.91 0.30
CA ALA A 24 -13.40 1.62 1.28
C ALA A 24 -14.60 0.77 1.69
N GLN A 25 -15.22 0.07 0.73
CA GLN A 25 -16.32 -0.84 1.04
C GLN A 25 -15.88 -2.06 1.86
N MET A 26 -14.74 -2.68 1.54
CA MET A 26 -14.19 -3.78 2.35
C MET A 26 -13.93 -3.34 3.80
N ILE A 27 -13.38 -2.13 3.98
CA ILE A 27 -13.17 -1.56 5.31
C ILE A 27 -14.50 -1.31 6.03
N ALA A 28 -15.52 -0.80 5.33
CA ALA A 28 -16.85 -0.61 5.90
C ALA A 28 -17.52 -1.94 6.30
N ASP A 29 -17.22 -3.03 5.57
CA ASP A 29 -17.67 -4.39 5.88
C ASP A 29 -16.86 -5.07 7.01
N GLY A 30 -15.78 -4.43 7.47
CA GLY A 30 -15.00 -4.84 8.63
C GLY A 30 -13.61 -5.45 8.33
N ASP A 31 -13.19 -5.50 7.06
CA ASP A 31 -11.82 -5.86 6.74
C ASP A 31 -10.84 -4.77 7.23
N ASN A 32 -9.67 -5.18 7.72
CA ASN A 32 -8.63 -4.19 8.00
C ASN A 32 -8.05 -3.63 6.70
N TRP A 33 -7.59 -2.38 6.73
CA TRP A 33 -7.06 -1.68 5.56
C TRP A 33 -5.98 -2.49 4.80
N PHE A 34 -5.10 -3.18 5.53
CA PHE A 34 -3.99 -3.92 4.93
C PHE A 34 -4.48 -5.12 4.14
N GLN A 35 -5.44 -5.87 4.68
CA GLN A 35 -6.08 -6.99 4.01
C GLN A 35 -6.90 -6.53 2.82
N ALA A 36 -7.66 -5.44 2.96
CA ALA A 36 -8.45 -4.87 1.87
C ALA A 36 -7.55 -4.48 0.67
N TRP A 37 -6.45 -3.75 0.91
CA TRP A 37 -5.49 -3.40 -0.16
C TRP A 37 -4.77 -4.62 -0.74
N THR A 38 -4.39 -5.58 0.10
CA THR A 38 -3.72 -6.81 -0.35
C THR A 38 -4.63 -7.66 -1.25
N ALA A 39 -5.92 -7.74 -0.91
CA ALA A 39 -6.94 -8.43 -1.69
C ALA A 39 -7.25 -7.68 -3.00
N GLN A 40 -7.53 -6.38 -2.93
CA GLN A 40 -7.87 -5.55 -4.09
C GLN A 40 -6.76 -5.56 -5.15
N THR A 41 -5.51 -5.46 -4.73
CA THR A 41 -4.36 -5.42 -5.64
C THR A 41 -3.79 -6.80 -5.97
N ALA A 42 -4.38 -7.86 -5.40
CA ALA A 42 -3.88 -9.23 -5.48
C ALA A 42 -2.36 -9.34 -5.19
N THR A 43 -1.87 -8.62 -4.18
CA THR A 43 -0.43 -8.51 -3.87
C THR A 43 -0.06 -9.36 -2.66
N PRO A 44 0.28 -10.67 -2.80
CA PRO A 44 0.61 -11.51 -1.66
C PRO A 44 1.84 -11.00 -0.90
N LEU A 45 1.91 -11.26 0.42
CA LEU A 45 2.97 -10.77 1.31
C LEU A 45 4.41 -10.99 0.79
N THR A 46 4.67 -12.11 0.12
CA THR A 46 6.00 -12.39 -0.45
C THR A 46 6.35 -11.43 -1.59
N THR A 47 5.38 -11.05 -2.42
CA THR A 47 5.54 -10.06 -3.48
C THR A 47 5.65 -8.67 -2.88
N LEU A 48 4.80 -8.34 -1.90
CA LEU A 48 4.82 -7.06 -1.22
C LEU A 48 6.18 -6.80 -0.54
N ALA A 49 6.74 -7.81 0.13
CA ALA A 49 8.08 -7.71 0.73
C ALA A 49 9.19 -7.42 -0.29
N LYS A 50 9.11 -8.04 -1.48
CA LYS A 50 10.08 -7.78 -2.57
C LYS A 50 9.94 -6.37 -3.15
N ARG A 51 8.70 -5.87 -3.28
CA ARG A 51 8.43 -4.54 -3.87
C ARG A 51 8.77 -3.40 -2.91
N THR A 52 8.54 -3.59 -1.62
CA THR A 52 8.71 -2.55 -0.59
C THR A 52 10.07 -2.61 0.09
N GLY A 53 10.74 -3.77 0.07
CA GLY A 53 11.91 -4.01 0.92
C GLY A 53 11.56 -4.26 2.39
N ILE A 54 10.28 -4.19 2.78
CA ILE A 54 9.83 -4.46 4.14
C ILE A 54 9.86 -5.97 4.40
N PRO A 55 10.52 -6.45 5.46
CA PRO A 55 10.57 -7.88 5.76
C PRO A 55 9.17 -8.47 5.97
N ARG A 56 8.93 -9.71 5.50
CA ARG A 56 7.64 -10.40 5.68
C ARG A 56 7.15 -10.42 7.14
N LYS A 57 8.07 -10.60 8.10
CA LYS A 57 7.73 -10.56 9.53
C LYS A 57 7.18 -9.19 9.96
N ARG A 58 7.71 -8.11 9.40
CA ARG A 58 7.25 -6.75 9.66
C ARG A 58 5.90 -6.48 9.00
N LEU A 59 5.70 -6.93 7.77
CA LEU A 59 4.38 -6.86 7.12
C LEU A 59 3.29 -7.58 7.92
N LEU A 60 3.60 -8.73 8.52
CA LEU A 60 2.65 -9.46 9.38
C LEU A 60 2.31 -8.72 10.69
N THR A 61 3.22 -7.93 11.26
CA THR A 61 2.88 -7.11 12.44
C THR A 61 2.03 -5.92 12.04
N ILE A 62 2.32 -5.30 10.89
CA ILE A 62 1.52 -4.21 10.33
C ILE A 62 0.09 -4.68 10.04
N GLU A 63 -0.08 -5.84 9.41
CA GLU A 63 -1.39 -6.45 9.16
C GLU A 63 -2.19 -6.68 10.45
N ARG A 64 -1.49 -6.93 11.57
CA ARG A 64 -2.08 -7.12 12.91
C ARG A 64 -2.34 -5.80 13.65
N GLY A 65 -2.14 -4.65 13.00
CA GLY A 65 -2.41 -3.33 13.57
C GLY A 65 -1.25 -2.70 14.34
N ASP A 66 -0.01 -3.18 14.16
CA ASP A 66 1.15 -2.48 14.71
C ASP A 66 1.35 -1.13 14.01
N ARG A 67 1.86 -0.14 14.76
CA ARG A 67 2.16 1.20 14.24
C ARG A 67 3.07 1.12 13.02
N ILE A 68 2.92 2.06 12.09
CA ILE A 68 3.70 2.11 10.85
C ILE A 68 4.52 3.39 10.79
N SER A 69 5.73 3.33 10.24
CA SER A 69 6.49 4.56 9.96
C SER A 69 6.03 5.22 8.65
N GLN A 70 6.30 6.51 8.50
CA GLN A 70 6.04 7.24 7.25
C GLN A 70 6.76 6.59 6.06
N ALA A 71 7.98 6.08 6.26
CA ALA A 71 8.71 5.37 5.23
C ALA A 71 8.05 4.03 4.82
N GLU A 72 7.45 3.32 5.77
CA GLU A 72 6.69 2.09 5.48
C GLU A 72 5.39 2.41 4.75
N LEU A 73 4.68 3.46 5.14
CA LEU A 73 3.50 3.97 4.45
C LEU A 73 3.83 4.32 2.99
N ASP A 74 4.88 5.11 2.75
CA ASP A 74 5.30 5.51 1.40
C ASP A 74 5.69 4.31 0.53
N ALA A 75 6.35 3.31 1.11
CA ALA A 75 6.72 2.09 0.41
C ALA A 75 5.49 1.28 0.01
N LEU A 76 4.51 1.13 0.90
CA LEU A 76 3.25 0.43 0.64
C LEU A 76 2.42 1.17 -0.42
N ALA A 77 2.31 2.50 -0.32
CA ALA A 77 1.61 3.33 -1.29
C ALA A 77 2.17 3.14 -2.71
N ARG A 78 3.51 3.18 -2.85
CA ARG A 78 4.18 2.89 -4.12
C ARG A 78 3.95 1.46 -4.62
N ALA A 79 3.90 0.48 -3.72
CA ALA A 79 3.65 -0.91 -4.08
C ALA A 79 2.21 -1.15 -4.57
N TRP A 80 1.24 -0.37 -4.09
CA TRP A 80 -0.15 -0.47 -4.53
C TRP A 80 -0.54 0.58 -5.56
N CYS A 81 0.41 1.38 -6.03
CA CYS A 81 0.18 2.46 -6.98
C CYS A 81 -0.90 3.46 -6.49
N VAL A 82 -0.94 3.75 -5.20
CA VAL A 82 -1.82 4.75 -4.58
C VAL A 82 -0.95 5.88 -4.00
N SER A 83 -1.52 7.06 -3.76
CA SER A 83 -0.79 8.13 -3.06
C SER A 83 -0.66 7.82 -1.57
N SER A 84 0.42 8.28 -0.92
CA SER A 84 0.58 8.07 0.53
C SER A 84 -0.56 8.69 1.34
N GLY A 85 -1.07 9.85 0.91
CA GLY A 85 -2.20 10.51 1.59
C GLY A 85 -3.52 9.75 1.42
N ASP A 86 -3.73 9.10 0.29
CA ASP A 86 -4.90 8.25 0.06
C ASP A 86 -4.81 6.94 0.85
N LEU A 87 -3.60 6.37 0.95
CA LEU A 87 -3.37 5.22 1.81
C LEU A 87 -3.59 5.58 3.28
N GLU A 88 -3.07 6.72 3.74
CA GLU A 88 -3.30 7.26 5.09
C GLU A 88 -4.79 7.47 5.38
N ARG A 89 -5.56 8.04 4.43
CA ARG A 89 -7.03 8.14 4.56
C ARG A 89 -7.71 6.79 4.72
N SER A 90 -7.25 5.77 4.01
CA SER A 90 -7.81 4.41 4.15
C SER A 90 -7.47 3.75 5.49
N ILE A 91 -6.33 4.10 6.09
CA ILE A 91 -5.94 3.64 7.42
C ILE A 91 -6.83 4.31 8.47
N GLY A 92 -7.05 5.63 8.33
CA GLY A 92 -7.82 6.41 9.29
C GLY A 92 -7.25 6.27 10.70
N GLU A 93 -8.10 5.94 11.67
CA GLU A 93 -7.70 5.77 13.08
C GLU A 93 -7.31 4.31 13.43
N GLN A 94 -7.31 3.39 12.46
CA GLN A 94 -7.04 1.96 12.71
C GLN A 94 -5.62 1.71 13.23
N VAL A 95 -4.65 2.50 12.77
CA VAL A 95 -3.23 2.32 13.08
C VAL A 95 -2.56 3.68 13.26
N GLN A 96 -1.66 3.78 14.23
CA GLN A 96 -0.83 4.96 14.42
C GLN A 96 0.27 5.04 13.36
N ILE A 97 0.35 6.17 12.66
CA ILE A 97 1.46 6.51 11.77
C ILE A 97 2.48 7.34 12.55
N ILE A 98 3.73 6.89 12.58
CA ILE A 98 4.84 7.58 13.23
C ILE A 98 5.77 8.20 12.17
N PRO A 99 6.36 9.37 12.45
CA PRO A 99 7.31 10.02 11.55
C PRO A 99 8.55 9.17 11.29
#